data_AF-A0A376RQY9-F1
#
_entry.id   AF-A0A376RQY9-F1
#
_cell.length_a   1.000
_cell.length_b   1.000
_cell.length_c   1.000
_cell.angle_alpha   90.00
_cell.angle_beta   90.00
_cell.angle_gamma   90.00
#
_symmetry.space_group_name_H-M   'P 1'
#
loop_
_entity.id
_entity.type
_entity.pdbx_description
1 polymer ?
#
loop_
_entity_poly.entity_id
_entity_poly.type
_entity_poly.pdbx_seq_one_letter_code
_entity_poly.pdbx_strand_id
1 'polypeptide(L)'
;MAFYLELERKTADGSYVNLYPELLAAYEAGQAPKPNIHGNTRCQNIVRYEMFKKLGYFVTESSEHFAEYTPWFIKPGREDLIERYKVPLDEYPKRCVEQLANWHKELEEYKNASRIDIKPSREYASTIMNAIWTGEPSVIYGNVRNDGLIDNLPQDVAWK
;
A
#
# COMPACT_ATOMS: atom_id res chain seq x y z
N MET A 1 -4.98 -9.34 2.61
CA MET A 1 -4.82 -8.08 3.38
C MET A 1 -3.84 -8.29 4.52
N ALA A 2 -2.88 -7.37 4.72
CA ALA A 2 -1.82 -7.49 5.72
C ALA A 2 -1.75 -6.28 6.66
N PHE A 3 -1.25 -6.51 7.87
CA PHE A 3 -1.06 -5.50 8.91
C PHE A 3 0.37 -5.55 9.41
N TYR A 4 0.90 -4.40 9.80
CA TYR A 4 2.15 -4.37 10.55
C TYR A 4 1.85 -4.84 11.98
N LEU A 5 2.42 -5.94 12.43
CA LEU A 5 2.29 -6.32 13.85
C LEU A 5 3.22 -5.48 14.73
N GLU A 6 4.35 -5.07 14.16
CA GLU A 6 5.32 -4.18 14.76
C GLU A 6 5.61 -3.05 13.78
N LEU A 7 5.61 -1.80 14.27
CA LEU A 7 5.97 -0.63 13.49
C LEU A 7 6.83 0.29 14.35
N GLU A 8 8.12 0.29 14.06
CA GLU A 8 9.12 0.87 14.95
C GLU A 8 10.07 1.81 14.20
N ARG A 9 10.58 2.81 14.93
CA ARG A 9 11.66 3.68 14.46
C ARG A 9 12.93 3.32 15.22
N LYS A 10 14.00 3.05 14.46
CA LYS A 10 15.34 2.94 15.01
C LYS A 10 15.83 4.32 15.45
N THR A 11 16.30 4.42 16.69
CA THR A 11 16.85 5.65 17.27
C THR A 11 18.35 5.78 17.00
N ALA A 12 18.93 6.94 17.34
CA ALA A 12 20.35 7.22 17.11
C ALA A 12 21.29 6.30 17.92
N ASP A 13 20.86 5.84 19.11
CA ASP A 13 21.55 4.87 19.96
C ASP A 13 21.32 3.41 19.50
N GLY A 14 20.51 3.19 18.46
CA GLY A 14 20.27 1.89 17.86
C GLY A 14 19.14 1.08 18.50
N SER A 15 18.47 1.61 19.52
CA SER A 15 17.24 1.02 20.07
C SER A 15 16.04 1.25 19.13
N TYR A 16 14.93 0.57 19.41
CA TYR A 16 13.70 0.67 18.62
C TYR A 16 12.57 1.21 19.50
N VAL A 17 11.77 2.11 18.92
CA VAL A 17 10.62 2.72 19.59
C VAL A 17 9.37 2.45 18.77
N ASN A 18 8.35 1.86 19.42
CA ASN A 18 7.03 1.63 18.84
C ASN A 18 6.38 2.97 18.43
N LEU A 19 5.98 3.06 17.16
CA LEU A 19 5.39 4.25 16.56
C LEU A 19 3.87 4.35 16.71
N TYR A 20 3.19 3.29 17.14
CA TYR A 20 1.73 3.30 17.19
C TYR A 20 1.13 4.41 18.06
N PRO A 21 1.63 4.69 19.28
CA PRO A 21 1.12 5.80 20.07
C PRO A 21 1.25 7.16 19.38
N GLU A 22 2.40 7.40 18.72
CA GLU A 22 2.67 8.65 17.99
C GLU A 22 1.73 8.80 16.78
N LEU A 23 1.54 7.73 16.00
CA LEU A 23 0.63 7.73 14.86
C LEU A 23 -0.83 7.96 15.25
N LEU A 24 -1.27 7.35 16.36
CA LEU A 24 -2.64 7.50 16.84
C LEU A 24 -2.88 8.93 17.33
N ALA A 25 -1.97 9.48 18.12
CA ALA A 25 -2.04 10.86 18.59
C ALA A 25 -2.05 11.86 17.43
N ALA A 26 -1.21 11.65 16.41
CA ALA A 26 -1.18 12.50 15.22
C ALA A 26 -2.51 12.44 14.44
N TYR A 27 -3.14 11.27 14.34
CA TYR A 27 -4.45 11.13 13.70
C TYR A 27 -5.55 11.85 14.48
N GLU A 28 -5.58 11.68 15.80
CA GLU A 28 -6.58 12.33 16.67
C GLU A 28 -6.43 13.85 16.72
N ALA A 29 -5.20 14.36 16.58
CA ALA A 29 -4.91 15.78 16.47
C ALA A 29 -5.14 16.35 15.04
N GLY A 30 -5.57 15.53 14.07
CA GLY A 30 -5.77 15.94 12.68
C GLY A 30 -4.48 16.26 11.92
N GLN A 31 -3.33 15.81 12.40
CA GLN A 31 -2.00 16.00 11.79
C GLN A 31 -1.64 14.88 10.80
N ALA A 32 -2.36 13.76 10.88
CA ALA A 32 -2.30 12.64 9.95
C ALA A 32 -3.72 12.35 9.41
N PRO A 33 -3.87 11.77 8.20
CA PRO A 33 -2.82 11.39 7.26
C PRO A 33 -2.13 12.62 6.62
N LYS A 34 -0.84 12.49 6.31
CA LYS A 34 -0.12 13.53 5.55
C LYS A 34 -0.53 13.50 4.07
N PRO A 35 -0.39 14.62 3.33
CA PRO A 35 -0.63 14.64 1.90
C PRO A 35 0.14 13.55 1.15
N ASN A 36 -0.48 13.01 0.10
CA ASN A 36 0.10 11.93 -0.70
C ASN A 36 1.38 12.40 -1.40
N ILE A 37 2.52 11.80 -1.03
CA ILE A 37 3.84 12.15 -1.58
C ILE A 37 4.06 11.63 -3.01
N HIS A 38 3.19 10.75 -3.51
CA HIS A 38 3.25 10.18 -4.85
C HIS A 38 2.37 10.92 -5.87
N GLY A 39 1.88 12.13 -5.51
CA GLY A 39 1.19 13.03 -6.42
C GLY A 39 -0.28 12.70 -6.69
N ASN A 40 -0.79 11.54 -6.24
CA ASN A 40 -2.21 11.22 -6.35
C ASN A 40 -3.00 11.86 -5.19
N THR A 41 -3.54 13.05 -5.44
CA THR A 41 -4.33 13.83 -4.47
C THR A 41 -5.71 13.24 -4.18
N ARG A 42 -6.17 12.27 -4.98
CA ARG A 42 -7.46 11.59 -4.79
C ARG A 42 -7.41 10.60 -3.62
N CYS A 43 -6.22 10.13 -3.26
CA CYS A 43 -6.00 9.13 -2.24
C CYS A 43 -5.51 9.76 -0.93
N GLN A 44 -6.43 10.00 0.01
CA GLN A 44 -6.15 10.72 1.27
C GLN A 44 -5.71 9.82 2.43
N ASN A 45 -5.70 8.50 2.27
CA ASN A 45 -5.28 7.55 3.32
C ASN A 45 -6.11 7.55 4.62
N ILE A 46 -7.32 8.15 4.63
CA ILE A 46 -8.15 8.27 5.85
C ILE A 46 -8.59 6.89 6.38
N VAL A 47 -9.13 6.02 5.51
CA VAL A 47 -9.58 4.66 5.89
C VAL A 47 -8.49 3.86 6.60
N ARG A 48 -7.23 3.95 6.17
CA ARG A 48 -6.10 3.25 6.85
C ARG A 48 -5.99 3.64 8.32
N TYR A 49 -6.16 4.93 8.65
CA TYR A 49 -6.07 5.43 10.01
C TYR A 49 -7.34 5.15 10.83
N GLU A 50 -8.52 5.20 10.20
CA GLU A 50 -9.76 4.74 10.84
C GLU A 50 -9.64 3.28 11.27
N MET A 51 -9.13 2.43 10.38
CA MET A 51 -8.95 1.02 10.67
C MET A 51 -7.86 0.77 11.69
N PHE A 52 -6.75 1.51 11.63
CA PHE A 52 -5.73 1.48 12.67
C PHE A 52 -6.31 1.82 14.05
N LYS A 53 -7.10 2.90 14.15
CA LYS A 53 -7.75 3.30 15.40
C LYS A 53 -8.72 2.22 15.95
N LYS A 54 -9.33 1.41 15.07
CA LYS A 54 -10.28 0.37 15.46
C LYS A 54 -9.65 -0.98 15.76
N LEU A 55 -8.62 -1.37 15.00
CA LEU A 55 -8.00 -2.69 15.07
C LEU A 55 -6.71 -2.71 15.89
N GLY A 56 -6.10 -1.55 16.16
CA GLY A 56 -4.86 -1.43 16.92
C GLY A 56 -3.58 -1.60 16.09
N TYR A 57 -3.68 -2.09 14.84
CA TYR A 57 -2.56 -2.30 13.94
C TYR A 57 -2.75 -1.55 12.62
N PHE A 58 -1.66 -1.00 12.08
CA PHE A 58 -1.72 -0.25 10.83
C PHE A 58 -1.73 -1.18 9.63
N VAL A 59 -2.69 -0.96 8.74
CA VAL A 59 -2.85 -1.79 7.54
C VAL A 59 -1.86 -1.39 6.46
N THR A 60 -1.35 -2.36 5.71
CA THR A 60 -0.42 -2.12 4.59
C THR A 60 -1.16 -1.64 3.34
N GLU A 61 -2.39 -2.14 3.14
CA GLU A 61 -3.26 -1.82 2.02
C GLU A 61 -3.65 -0.34 1.99
N SER A 62 -3.83 0.18 0.79
CA SER A 62 -4.36 1.52 0.52
C SER A 62 -5.80 1.70 1.02
N SER A 63 -6.21 2.94 1.25
CA SER A 63 -7.57 3.24 1.74
C SER A 63 -8.65 2.79 0.76
N GLU A 64 -8.37 2.95 -0.53
CA GLU A 64 -9.28 2.67 -1.64
C GLU A 64 -9.61 1.18 -1.68
N HIS A 65 -8.58 0.35 -1.74
CA HIS A 65 -8.73 -1.10 -1.78
C HIS A 65 -9.27 -1.63 -0.45
N PHE A 66 -8.84 -1.09 0.71
CA PHE A 66 -9.40 -1.50 2.00
C PHE A 66 -10.92 -1.30 2.04
N ALA A 67 -11.38 -0.14 1.56
CA ALA A 67 -12.80 0.21 1.58
C ALA A 67 -13.68 -0.75 0.78
N GLU A 68 -13.13 -1.43 -0.23
CA GLU A 68 -13.84 -2.44 -1.04
C GLU A 68 -14.00 -3.78 -0.30
N TYR A 69 -13.05 -4.14 0.58
CA TYR A 69 -13.10 -5.41 1.30
C TYR A 69 -14.14 -5.43 2.43
N THR A 70 -14.67 -4.28 2.84
CA THR A 70 -15.55 -4.16 4.01
C THR A 70 -16.79 -3.32 3.71
N PRO A 71 -17.95 -3.65 4.30
CA PRO A 71 -19.21 -2.94 4.02
C PRO A 71 -19.33 -1.59 4.77
N TRP A 72 -18.27 -1.10 5.40
CA TRP A 72 -18.31 0.02 6.33
C TRP A 72 -18.15 1.39 5.67
N PHE A 73 -17.53 1.45 4.49
CA PHE A 73 -17.13 2.70 3.85
C PHE A 73 -17.89 2.96 2.55
N ILE A 74 -18.17 1.91 1.77
CA ILE A 74 -18.89 2.00 0.49
C ILE A 74 -20.22 1.28 0.65
N LYS A 75 -21.33 2.04 0.60
CA LYS A 75 -22.68 1.51 0.78
C LYS A 75 -23.71 2.30 -0.05
N PRO A 76 -24.68 1.63 -0.70
CA PRO A 76 -25.77 2.30 -1.40
C PRO A 76 -26.54 3.28 -0.50
N GLY A 77 -26.80 4.49 -1.00
CA GLY A 77 -27.52 5.55 -0.28
C GLY A 77 -26.78 6.14 0.93
N ARG A 78 -25.45 6.00 0.97
CA ARG A 78 -24.56 6.54 2.01
C ARG A 78 -23.41 7.33 1.40
N GLU A 79 -23.76 8.27 0.52
CA GLU A 79 -22.83 9.19 -0.11
C GLU A 79 -22.04 10.03 0.93
N ASP A 80 -22.63 10.24 2.11
CA ASP A 80 -22.00 10.90 3.26
C ASP A 80 -20.74 10.16 3.75
N LEU A 81 -20.69 8.83 3.65
CA LEU A 81 -19.51 8.04 4.02
C LEU A 81 -18.37 8.26 3.03
N ILE A 82 -18.70 8.32 1.73
CA ILE A 82 -17.73 8.61 0.66
C ILE A 82 -17.15 10.01 0.85
N GLU A 83 -17.99 10.99 1.13
CA GLU A 83 -17.55 12.36 1.39
C GLU A 83 -16.70 12.45 2.67
N ARG A 84 -17.10 11.77 3.75
CA ARG A 84 -16.38 11.79 5.03
C ARG A 84 -14.99 11.16 4.92
N TYR A 85 -14.92 9.96 4.33
CA TYR A 85 -13.69 9.17 4.29
C TYR A 85 -12.86 9.39 3.02
N LYS A 86 -13.36 10.23 2.10
CA LYS A 86 -12.68 10.62 0.86
C LYS A 86 -12.22 9.39 0.06
N VAL A 87 -13.09 8.40 -0.05
CA VAL A 87 -12.82 7.16 -0.80
C VAL A 87 -13.07 7.42 -2.29
N PRO A 88 -12.04 7.44 -3.15
CA PRO A 88 -12.24 7.66 -4.58
C PRO A 88 -12.87 6.43 -5.23
N LEU A 89 -14.11 6.59 -5.68
CA LEU A 89 -14.78 5.59 -6.52
C LEU A 89 -14.20 5.62 -7.95
N ASP A 90 -14.19 4.46 -8.59
CA ASP A 90 -13.67 4.23 -9.95
C ASP A 90 -12.21 4.66 -10.15
N GLU A 91 -11.40 4.64 -9.08
CA GLU A 91 -10.00 5.04 -9.14
C GLU A 91 -9.19 4.12 -10.06
N TYR A 92 -9.48 2.81 -10.06
CA TYR A 92 -8.76 1.86 -10.91
C TYR A 92 -8.97 2.13 -12.42
N PRO A 93 -10.21 2.23 -12.94
CA PRO A 93 -10.44 2.61 -14.33
C PRO A 93 -9.79 3.94 -14.73
N LYS A 94 -9.83 4.95 -13.86
CA LYS A 94 -9.17 6.25 -14.11
C LYS A 94 -7.66 6.09 -14.27
N ARG A 95 -7.02 5.35 -13.36
CA ARG A 95 -5.60 5.03 -13.45
C ARG A 95 -5.25 4.27 -14.73
N CYS A 96 -6.10 3.36 -15.20
CA CYS A 96 -5.86 2.67 -16.47
C CYS A 96 -5.81 3.64 -17.66
N VAL A 97 -6.73 4.61 -17.73
CA VAL A 97 -6.72 5.63 -18.78
C VAL A 97 -5.46 6.50 -18.70
N GLU A 98 -5.10 6.95 -17.49
CA GLU A 98 -3.87 7.71 -17.24
C GLU A 98 -2.61 6.92 -17.64
N GLN A 99 -2.54 5.63 -17.29
CA GLN A 99 -1.41 4.74 -17.63
C GLN A 99 -1.29 4.50 -19.13
N LEU A 100 -2.40 4.26 -19.84
CA LEU A 100 -2.38 4.10 -21.30
C LEU A 100 -1.85 5.36 -21.99
N ALA A 101 -2.31 6.54 -21.56
CA ALA A 101 -1.82 7.81 -22.07
C ALA A 101 -0.30 7.98 -21.82
N ASN A 102 0.17 7.64 -20.61
CA ASN A 102 1.59 7.69 -20.27
C ASN A 102 2.41 6.72 -21.14
N TRP A 103 1.95 5.47 -21.32
CA TRP A 103 2.64 4.49 -22.16
C TRP A 103 2.73 4.93 -23.62
N HIS A 104 1.66 5.52 -24.18
CA HIS A 104 1.72 6.08 -25.53
C HIS A 104 2.75 7.21 -25.65
N LYS A 105 2.82 8.09 -24.64
CA LYS A 105 3.82 9.16 -24.59
C LYS A 105 5.25 8.61 -24.50
N GLU A 106 5.49 7.69 -23.56
CA GLU A 106 6.80 7.04 -23.37
C GLU A 106 7.25 6.30 -24.63
N LEU A 107 6.33 5.63 -25.33
CA LEU A 107 6.63 4.96 -26.60
C LEU A 107 7.12 5.94 -27.67
N GLU A 108 6.48 7.09 -27.84
CA GLU A 108 6.91 8.11 -28.80
C GLU A 108 8.26 8.74 -28.41
N GLU A 109 8.51 8.94 -27.12
CA GLU A 109 9.82 9.38 -26.61
C GLU A 109 10.92 8.37 -26.92
N TYR A 110 10.67 7.08 -26.67
CA TYR A 110 11.65 6.01 -26.89
C TYR A 110 11.95 5.74 -28.36
N LYS A 111 10.99 5.93 -29.28
CA LYS A 111 11.25 5.82 -30.72
C LYS A 111 12.33 6.79 -31.21
N ASN A 112 12.45 7.95 -30.57
CA ASN A 112 13.36 9.01 -30.97
C ASN A 112 14.60 9.14 -30.05
N ALA A 113 14.66 8.34 -28.98
CA ALA A 113 15.75 8.40 -28.02
C ALA A 113 17.00 7.67 -28.55
N SER A 114 18.16 8.32 -28.48
CA SER A 114 19.45 7.68 -28.79
C SER A 114 19.86 6.65 -27.73
N ARG A 115 19.27 6.74 -26.52
CA ARG A 115 19.50 5.85 -25.38
C ARG A 115 18.28 5.85 -24.47
N ILE A 116 17.94 4.67 -23.96
CA ILE A 116 16.90 4.48 -22.94
C ILE A 116 17.59 4.18 -21.61
N ASP A 117 17.40 5.04 -20.62
CA ASP A 117 17.93 4.81 -19.27
C ASP A 117 16.95 3.99 -18.44
N ILE A 118 17.41 2.84 -17.97
CA ILE A 118 16.62 1.93 -17.13
C ILE A 118 17.05 2.13 -15.68
N LYS A 119 16.09 2.44 -14.82
CA LYS A 119 16.28 2.52 -13.36
C LYS A 119 15.62 1.33 -12.70
N PRO A 120 16.22 0.76 -11.64
CA PRO A 120 15.55 -0.27 -10.83
C PRO A 120 14.18 0.23 -10.37
N SER A 121 13.15 -0.59 -10.57
CA SER A 121 11.85 -0.34 -9.96
C SER A 121 11.88 -0.69 -8.47
N ARG A 122 10.78 -0.40 -7.77
CA ARG A 122 10.57 -0.84 -6.38
C ARG A 122 9.82 -2.18 -6.30
N GLU A 123 9.65 -2.86 -7.43
CA GLU A 123 8.93 -4.12 -7.52
C GLU A 123 9.85 -5.31 -7.24
N TYR A 124 9.33 -6.35 -6.60
CA TYR A 124 10.16 -7.49 -6.16
C TYR A 124 10.62 -8.43 -7.28
N ALA A 125 10.03 -8.37 -8.48
CA ALA A 125 10.28 -9.35 -9.54
C ALA A 125 11.77 -9.50 -9.90
N SER A 126 12.47 -8.39 -10.15
CA SER A 126 13.91 -8.41 -10.44
C SER A 126 14.74 -8.85 -9.24
N THR A 127 14.34 -8.48 -8.02
CA THR A 127 15.00 -8.89 -6.77
C THR A 127 14.90 -10.41 -6.57
N ILE A 128 13.72 -10.99 -6.79
CA ILE A 128 13.49 -12.43 -6.70
C ILE A 128 14.36 -13.17 -7.71
N MET A 129 14.36 -12.73 -8.97
CA MET A 129 15.16 -13.36 -10.02
C MET A 129 16.66 -13.27 -9.73
N ASN A 130 17.13 -12.12 -9.23
CA ASN A 130 18.53 -11.95 -8.86
C ASN A 130 18.94 -12.93 -7.74
N ALA A 131 18.14 -13.04 -6.67
CA ALA A 131 18.41 -13.94 -5.55
C ALA A 131 18.47 -15.42 -6.00
N ILE A 132 17.56 -15.83 -6.90
CA ILE A 132 17.58 -17.17 -7.49
C ILE A 132 18.85 -17.39 -8.32
N TRP A 133 19.24 -16.41 -9.12
CA TRP A 133 20.36 -16.52 -10.05
C TRP A 133 21.72 -16.53 -9.35
N THR A 134 21.91 -15.67 -8.35
CA THR A 134 23.20 -15.48 -7.68
C THR A 134 23.36 -16.35 -6.43
N GLY A 135 22.26 -16.84 -5.87
CA GLY A 135 22.22 -17.48 -4.55
C GLY A 135 22.35 -16.48 -3.38
N GLU A 136 22.38 -15.17 -3.65
CA GLU A 136 22.42 -14.14 -2.61
C GLU A 136 21.01 -13.96 -2.00
N PRO A 137 20.82 -14.17 -0.68
CA PRO A 137 19.52 -14.03 -0.06
C PRO A 137 18.94 -12.62 -0.18
N SER A 138 17.62 -12.52 -0.34
CA SER A 138 16.87 -11.27 -0.33
C SER A 138 15.57 -11.41 0.46
N VAL A 139 15.13 -10.35 1.12
CA VAL A 139 13.85 -10.32 1.86
C VAL A 139 12.78 -9.69 0.98
N ILE A 140 11.65 -10.40 0.84
CA ILE A 140 10.46 -9.94 0.13
C ILE A 140 9.21 -10.19 0.97
N TYR A 141 8.13 -9.48 0.65
CA TYR A 141 6.81 -9.75 1.20
C TYR A 141 5.91 -10.19 0.05
N GLY A 142 5.48 -11.45 0.08
CA GLY A 142 4.72 -12.07 -0.99
C GLY A 142 3.71 -13.07 -0.48
N ASN A 143 2.80 -13.47 -1.35
CA ASN A 143 1.77 -14.45 -1.02
C ASN A 143 2.34 -15.86 -1.18
N VAL A 144 2.27 -16.63 -0.10
CA VAL A 144 2.65 -18.04 -0.04
C VAL A 144 1.52 -18.85 0.57
N ARG A 145 1.57 -20.16 0.38
CA ARG A 145 0.62 -21.08 1.01
C ARG A 145 0.76 -21.02 2.54
N ASN A 146 -0.37 -20.97 3.24
CA ASN A 146 -0.38 -21.03 4.70
C ASN A 146 -0.10 -22.46 5.17
N ASP A 147 1.16 -22.72 5.53
CA ASP A 147 1.65 -23.98 6.07
C ASP A 147 2.00 -23.82 7.56
N GLY A 148 1.04 -23.29 8.33
CA GLY A 148 1.20 -22.94 9.75
C GLY A 148 1.82 -21.56 10.00
N LEU A 149 1.86 -20.70 8.98
CA LEU A 149 2.40 -19.33 9.08
C LEU A 149 1.46 -18.39 9.85
N ILE A 150 0.15 -18.60 9.70
CA ILE A 150 -0.91 -17.92 10.44
C ILE A 150 -1.82 -19.01 11.02
N ASP A 151 -1.81 -19.13 12.34
CA ASP A 151 -2.41 -20.23 13.11
C ASP A 151 -3.94 -20.20 13.09
N ASN A 152 -4.54 -19.02 13.07
CA ASN A 152 -5.98 -18.82 13.11
C ASN A 152 -6.67 -18.80 11.72
N LEU A 153 -5.96 -19.20 10.67
CA LEU A 153 -6.49 -19.31 9.31
C LEU A 153 -6.42 -20.75 8.78
N PRO A 154 -7.28 -21.11 7.79
CA PRO A 154 -7.19 -22.39 7.11
C PRO A 154 -5.77 -22.66 6.57
N GLN A 155 -5.40 -23.93 6.54
CA GLN A 155 -4.16 -24.40 5.92
C GLN A 155 -4.33 -24.53 4.40
N ASP A 156 -3.22 -24.63 3.66
CA ASP A 156 -3.20 -24.86 2.21
C ASP A 156 -3.84 -23.76 1.34
N VAL A 157 -4.02 -22.56 1.89
CA VAL A 157 -4.57 -21.38 1.20
C VAL A 157 -3.52 -20.29 1.09
N ALA A 158 -3.52 -19.56 -0.02
CA ALA A 158 -2.77 -18.33 -0.18
C ALA A 158 -3.77 -17.18 -0.34
N TRP A 159 -3.67 -16.18 0.52
CA TRP A 159 -4.54 -15.02 0.51
C TRP A 159 -3.91 -13.89 -0.31
N LYS A 160 -4.75 -13.02 -0.88
CA LYS A 160 -4.30 -11.81 -1.57
C LYS A 160 -4.45 -10.59 -0.67
#